data_AF-A0A928FCB1-F1
#
_entry.id   AF-A0A928FCB1-F1
#
_cell.length_a   1.000
_cell.length_b   1.000
_cell.length_c   1.000
_cell.angle_alpha   90.00
_cell.angle_beta   90.00
_cell.angle_gamma   90.00
#
_symmetry.space_group_name_H-M   'P 1'
#
loop_
_entity.id
_entity.type
_entity.pdbx_description
1 polymer ?
#
loop_
_entity_poly.entity_id
_entity_poly.type
_entity_poly.pdbx_seq_one_letter_code
_entity_poly.pdbx_strand_id
1 'polypeptide(L)'
;MYCVNCGVQLSDGQKRCPVCNTRVYHPDIPQSDALPAYPNKEFQSEEYNRRGLLFVITILWFIPLALPVIFELAWHATVTWSGLVAGGVLLGYIILILPFWFKHAPPIIFVASDFAAVLLYLLYIDLQNGGGWFLSFAFPVTGALGLICCAVVTLCCYIRRGYLYIFGGATIALGLWTCLIELLIWVTFGIVSPVFWSACSFTTLFVIGMLQIVIAIVKPLKESLRKKFFLG
;
A
#
# COMPACT_ATOMS: atom_id res chain seq x y z
N MET A 1 -33.88 -37.22 -22.21
CA MET A 1 -33.98 -38.11 -21.02
C MET A 1 -34.82 -37.45 -19.92
N TYR A 2 -35.37 -38.15 -18.93
CA TYR A 2 -36.06 -37.53 -17.78
C TYR A 2 -35.24 -37.63 -16.49
N CYS A 3 -35.36 -36.67 -15.58
CA CYS A 3 -34.72 -36.76 -14.26
C CYS A 3 -35.47 -37.73 -13.35
N VAL A 4 -34.78 -38.71 -12.77
CA VAL A 4 -35.36 -39.73 -11.87
C VAL A 4 -35.97 -39.12 -10.60
N ASN A 5 -35.43 -37.99 -10.12
CA ASN A 5 -35.90 -37.35 -8.90
C ASN A 5 -36.99 -36.29 -9.14
N CYS A 6 -36.95 -35.62 -10.29
CA CYS A 6 -37.66 -34.35 -10.50
C CYS A 6 -38.61 -34.39 -11.70
N GLY A 7 -38.61 -35.46 -12.50
CA GLY A 7 -39.50 -35.67 -13.64
C GLY A 7 -39.29 -34.74 -14.84
N VAL A 8 -38.43 -33.73 -14.73
CA VAL A 8 -38.15 -32.76 -15.80
C VAL A 8 -37.47 -33.43 -16.99
N GLN A 9 -37.89 -33.06 -18.19
CA GLN A 9 -37.26 -33.46 -19.45
C GLN A 9 -35.91 -32.75 -19.61
N LEU A 10 -34.85 -33.53 -19.77
CA LEU A 10 -33.46 -33.11 -19.94
C LEU A 10 -33.05 -33.24 -21.40
N SER A 11 -32.32 -32.23 -21.86
CA SER A 11 -31.61 -32.18 -23.14
C SER A 11 -30.53 -33.28 -23.20
N ASP A 12 -30.21 -33.73 -24.41
CA ASP A 12 -29.20 -34.76 -24.63
C ASP A 12 -27.79 -34.24 -24.27
N GLY A 13 -26.95 -35.09 -23.65
CA GLY A 13 -25.60 -34.73 -23.18
C GLY A 13 -25.50 -34.12 -21.77
N GLN A 14 -26.62 -33.98 -21.03
CA GLN A 14 -26.65 -33.34 -19.72
C GLN A 14 -26.38 -34.32 -18.56
N LYS A 15 -25.23 -34.17 -17.88
CA LYS A 15 -24.78 -35.08 -16.80
C LYS A 15 -25.48 -34.89 -15.44
N ARG A 16 -26.05 -33.70 -15.18
CA ARG A 16 -26.75 -33.35 -13.93
C ARG A 16 -28.02 -32.55 -14.23
N CYS A 17 -29.06 -32.77 -13.44
CA CYS A 17 -30.29 -31.99 -13.55
C CYS A 17 -30.05 -30.55 -13.03
N PRO A 18 -30.44 -29.50 -13.78
CA PRO A 18 -30.24 -28.11 -13.35
C PRO A 18 -31.17 -27.70 -12.20
N VAL A 19 -32.31 -28.39 -12.01
CA VAL A 19 -33.31 -28.04 -10.99
C VAL A 19 -32.94 -28.61 -9.62
N CYS A 20 -32.53 -29.87 -9.58
CA CYS A 20 -32.31 -30.60 -8.33
C CYS A 20 -30.90 -31.16 -8.17
N ASN A 21 -30.00 -30.89 -9.11
CA ASN A 21 -28.59 -31.28 -9.10
C ASN A 21 -28.33 -32.80 -9.01
N THR A 22 -29.36 -33.63 -9.14
CA THR A 22 -29.25 -35.08 -9.18
C THR A 22 -28.48 -35.50 -10.44
N ARG A 23 -27.51 -36.42 -10.28
CA ARG A 23 -26.80 -37.03 -11.42
C ARG A 23 -27.80 -37.84 -12.24
N VAL A 24 -27.74 -37.66 -13.55
CA VAL A 24 -28.65 -38.31 -14.49
C VAL A 24 -28.09 -39.69 -14.81
N TYR A 25 -28.82 -40.74 -14.48
CA TYR A 25 -28.46 -42.12 -14.74
C TYR A 25 -29.68 -42.87 -15.25
N HIS A 26 -29.52 -43.60 -16.36
CA HIS A 26 -30.54 -44.51 -16.89
C HIS A 26 -29.85 -45.85 -17.19
N PRO A 27 -30.31 -46.98 -16.63
CA PRO A 27 -29.62 -48.27 -16.76
C PRO A 27 -29.63 -48.83 -18.20
N ASP A 28 -30.69 -48.57 -18.97
CA ASP A 28 -30.86 -49.18 -20.31
C ASP A 28 -30.42 -48.28 -21.47
N ILE A 29 -29.97 -47.05 -21.21
CA ILE A 29 -29.59 -46.09 -22.27
C ILE A 29 -28.14 -45.70 -22.06
N PRO A 30 -27.23 -45.96 -23.03
CA PRO A 30 -25.86 -45.49 -22.93
C PRO A 30 -25.85 -43.96 -22.87
N GLN A 31 -25.08 -43.40 -21.94
CA GLN A 31 -24.90 -41.95 -21.87
C GLN A 31 -24.31 -41.46 -23.19
N SER A 32 -24.97 -40.48 -23.81
CA SER A 32 -24.41 -39.84 -25.00
C SER A 32 -23.26 -38.92 -24.61
N ASP A 33 -22.12 -39.05 -25.29
CA ASP A 33 -20.98 -38.11 -25.21
C ASP A 33 -21.27 -36.79 -25.97
N ALA A 34 -22.54 -36.46 -26.16
CA ALA A 34 -22.94 -35.24 -26.84
C ALA A 34 -22.44 -34.03 -26.04
N LEU A 35 -21.91 -33.04 -26.77
CA LEU A 35 -21.51 -31.76 -26.20
C LEU A 35 -22.70 -31.18 -25.42
N PRO A 36 -22.48 -30.70 -24.18
CA PRO A 36 -23.56 -30.14 -23.36
C PRO A 36 -24.25 -29.01 -24.12
N ALA A 37 -25.59 -29.03 -24.14
CA ALA A 37 -26.42 -28.06 -24.88
C ALA A 37 -26.18 -26.60 -24.45
N TYR A 38 -25.65 -26.39 -23.24
CA TYR A 38 -25.14 -25.10 -22.80
C TYR A 38 -23.62 -25.14 -22.73
N PRO A 39 -22.92 -24.22 -23.42
CA PRO A 39 -21.50 -24.04 -23.20
C PRO A 39 -21.30 -23.63 -21.73
N ASN A 40 -20.35 -24.27 -21.04
CA ASN A 40 -19.83 -23.71 -19.81
C ASN A 40 -19.26 -22.34 -20.17
N LYS A 41 -20.00 -21.26 -19.88
CA LYS A 41 -19.45 -19.91 -19.83
C LYS A 41 -18.50 -19.89 -18.64
N GLU A 42 -17.30 -20.42 -18.84
CA GLU A 42 -16.15 -19.98 -18.07
C GLU A 42 -16.08 -18.47 -18.34
N PHE A 43 -16.41 -17.67 -17.33
CA PHE A 43 -16.03 -16.27 -17.32
C PHE A 43 -14.51 -16.27 -17.34
N GLN A 44 -13.94 -16.31 -18.55
CA GLN A 44 -12.55 -15.94 -18.74
C GLN A 44 -12.51 -14.46 -18.37
N SER A 45 -12.10 -14.18 -17.14
CA SER A 45 -11.70 -12.83 -16.77
C SER A 45 -10.68 -12.43 -17.80
N GLU A 46 -10.97 -11.43 -18.63
CA GLU A 46 -9.98 -10.87 -19.54
C GLU A 46 -8.72 -10.61 -18.71
N GLU A 47 -7.65 -11.32 -19.02
CA GLU A 47 -6.34 -11.10 -18.40
C GLU A 47 -5.87 -9.74 -18.91
N TYR A 48 -6.36 -8.70 -18.25
CA TYR A 48 -6.03 -7.34 -18.57
C TYR A 48 -4.52 -7.19 -18.43
N ASN A 49 -3.85 -6.78 -19.52
CA ASN A 49 -2.41 -6.69 -19.57
C ASN A 49 -1.94 -5.58 -18.61
N ARG A 50 -1.70 -5.94 -17.34
CA ARG A 50 -1.30 -5.03 -16.26
C ARG A 50 -0.08 -4.19 -16.62
N ARG A 51 0.85 -4.73 -17.43
CA ARG A 51 2.01 -3.99 -17.93
C ARG A 51 1.60 -2.93 -18.96
N GLY A 52 0.65 -3.25 -19.84
CA GLY A 52 0.05 -2.30 -20.78
C GLY A 52 -0.63 -1.14 -20.07
N LEU A 53 -1.42 -1.41 -19.01
CA LEU A 53 -2.02 -0.35 -18.20
C LEU A 53 -0.99 0.53 -17.52
N LEU A 54 -0.01 -0.09 -16.86
CA LEU A 54 1.04 0.66 -16.18
C LEU A 54 1.78 1.53 -17.18
N PHE A 55 2.07 1.04 -18.38
CA PHE A 55 2.67 1.83 -19.44
C PHE A 55 1.80 3.05 -19.83
N VAL A 56 0.50 2.85 -20.03
CA VAL A 56 -0.43 3.95 -20.31
C VAL A 56 -0.47 4.97 -19.17
N ILE A 57 -0.52 4.51 -17.91
CA ILE A 57 -0.49 5.37 -16.71
C ILE A 57 0.82 6.14 -16.65
N THR A 58 1.97 5.50 -16.92
CA THR A 58 3.28 6.17 -16.92
C THR A 58 3.32 7.28 -17.97
N ILE A 59 2.85 7.02 -19.20
CA ILE A 59 2.79 8.03 -20.26
C ILE A 59 1.88 9.18 -19.86
N LEU A 60 0.71 8.88 -19.28
CA LEU A 60 -0.21 9.90 -18.80
C LEU A 60 0.41 10.77 -17.71
N TRP A 61 1.27 10.20 -16.86
CA TRP A 61 2.04 10.92 -15.84
C TRP A 61 3.19 11.76 -16.40
N PHE A 62 3.76 11.40 -17.55
CA PHE A 62 4.79 12.20 -18.21
C PHE A 62 4.23 13.53 -18.75
N ILE A 63 2.94 13.60 -19.06
CA ILE A 63 2.29 14.82 -19.54
C ILE A 63 2.37 15.95 -18.49
N PRO A 64 1.87 15.80 -17.25
CA PRO A 64 1.99 16.84 -16.23
C PRO A 64 3.45 17.08 -15.78
N LEU A 65 4.38 16.15 -16.02
CA LEU A 65 5.80 16.36 -15.76
C LEU A 65 6.44 17.27 -16.82
N ALA A 66 6.17 17.01 -18.10
CA ALA A 66 6.84 17.67 -19.21
C ALA A 66 6.21 19.01 -19.60
N LEU A 67 4.87 19.14 -19.55
CA LEU A 67 4.18 20.34 -20.02
C LEU A 67 4.61 21.62 -19.28
N PRO A 68 4.69 21.67 -17.93
CA PRO A 68 5.10 22.88 -17.23
C PRO A 68 6.55 23.27 -17.57
N VAL A 69 7.44 22.28 -17.70
CA VAL A 69 8.86 22.47 -18.01
C VAL A 69 9.02 23.01 -19.42
N ILE A 70 8.37 22.39 -20.41
CA ILE A 70 8.41 22.83 -21.81
C ILE A 70 7.85 24.25 -21.94
N PHE A 71 6.77 24.56 -21.24
CA PHE A 71 6.15 25.88 -21.27
C PHE A 71 7.08 26.97 -20.70
N GLU A 72 7.71 26.73 -19.55
CA GLU A 72 8.61 27.71 -18.93
C GLU A 72 9.91 27.89 -19.74
N LEU A 73 10.47 26.81 -20.27
CA LEU A 73 11.64 26.87 -21.17
C LEU A 73 11.34 27.62 -22.47
N ALA A 74 10.15 27.44 -23.04
CA ALA A 74 9.75 28.12 -24.27
C ALA A 74 9.55 29.64 -24.09
N TRP A 75 9.18 30.10 -22.89
CA TRP A 75 8.85 31.51 -22.65
C TRP A 75 9.92 32.29 -21.87
N HIS A 76 10.49 31.72 -20.81
CA HIS A 76 11.31 32.46 -19.82
C HIS A 76 12.79 32.04 -19.79
N ALA A 77 13.17 30.98 -20.53
CA ALA A 77 14.54 30.40 -20.54
C ALA A 77 15.13 30.09 -19.14
N THR A 78 14.29 30.03 -18.11
CA THR A 78 14.64 29.80 -16.70
C THR A 78 13.66 28.79 -16.12
N VAL A 79 14.12 27.99 -15.15
CA VAL A 79 13.31 26.92 -14.52
C VAL A 79 13.17 27.25 -13.05
N THR A 80 12.14 28.01 -12.71
CA THR A 80 11.88 28.45 -11.33
C THR A 80 10.63 27.78 -10.77
N TRP A 81 9.49 27.93 -11.45
CA TRP A 81 8.21 27.41 -10.96
C TRP A 81 7.93 25.99 -11.47
N SER A 82 8.24 25.70 -12.73
CA SER A 82 8.03 24.37 -13.31
C SER A 82 8.91 23.31 -12.66
N GLY A 83 10.06 23.68 -12.10
CA GLY A 83 10.93 22.74 -11.38
C GLY A 83 10.30 22.22 -10.08
N LEU A 84 9.57 23.07 -9.35
CA LEU A 84 8.80 22.64 -8.16
C LEU A 84 7.65 21.70 -8.56
N VAL A 85 6.90 22.08 -9.60
CA VAL A 85 5.80 21.24 -10.12
C VAL A 85 6.35 19.91 -10.62
N ALA A 86 7.43 19.92 -11.41
CA ALA A 86 8.05 18.72 -11.95
C ALA A 86 8.63 17.83 -10.85
N GLY A 87 9.24 18.39 -9.81
CA GLY A 87 9.73 17.64 -8.66
C GLY A 87 8.59 16.95 -7.88
N GLY A 88 7.49 17.66 -7.63
CA GLY A 88 6.30 17.07 -7.00
C GLY A 88 5.65 15.97 -7.84
N VAL A 89 5.60 16.15 -9.16
CA VAL A 89 5.09 15.13 -10.08
C VAL A 89 6.04 13.91 -10.12
N LEU A 90 7.35 14.13 -10.16
CA LEU A 90 8.34 13.06 -10.11
C LEU A 90 8.24 12.25 -8.79
N LEU A 91 8.06 12.92 -7.66
CA LEU A 91 7.83 12.27 -6.38
C LEU A 91 6.57 11.39 -6.39
N GLY A 92 5.46 11.92 -6.90
CA GLY A 92 4.21 11.18 -7.02
C GLY A 92 4.38 9.93 -7.88
N TYR A 93 5.14 10.02 -8.97
CA TYR A 93 5.46 8.88 -9.82
C TYR A 93 6.26 7.79 -9.08
N ILE A 94 7.30 8.19 -8.33
CA ILE A 94 8.15 7.25 -7.58
C ILE A 94 7.32 6.52 -6.52
N ILE A 95 6.53 7.24 -5.74
CA ILE A 95 5.73 6.67 -4.64
C ILE A 95 4.58 5.80 -5.18
N LEU A 96 3.86 6.28 -6.20
CA LEU A 96 2.61 5.65 -6.62
C LEU A 96 2.77 4.63 -7.74
N ILE A 97 3.68 4.82 -8.70
CA ILE A 97 3.70 3.99 -9.93
C ILE A 97 4.87 3.02 -9.93
N LEU A 98 6.05 3.46 -9.47
CA LEU A 98 7.24 2.63 -9.39
C LEU A 98 7.04 1.29 -8.67
N PRO A 99 6.37 1.19 -7.50
CA PRO A 99 6.20 -0.10 -6.82
C PRO A 99 5.35 -1.09 -7.63
N PHE A 100 4.44 -0.61 -8.48
CA PHE A 100 3.60 -1.50 -9.29
C PHE A 100 4.34 -2.10 -10.49
N TRP A 101 5.46 -1.52 -10.92
CA TRP A 101 6.30 -2.08 -11.99
C TRP A 101 7.02 -3.36 -11.57
N PHE A 102 7.42 -3.45 -10.31
CA PHE A 102 8.23 -4.58 -9.82
C PHE A 102 7.39 -5.53 -8.98
N LYS A 103 7.01 -6.69 -9.55
CA LYS A 103 6.22 -7.71 -8.84
C LYS A 103 6.96 -8.43 -7.71
N HIS A 104 8.30 -8.49 -7.75
CA HIS A 104 9.11 -9.35 -6.86
C HIS A 104 10.22 -8.63 -6.09
N ALA A 105 10.29 -7.29 -6.16
CA ALA A 105 11.30 -6.57 -5.43
C ALA A 105 10.95 -6.51 -3.93
N PRO A 106 11.94 -6.62 -3.02
CA PRO A 106 11.69 -6.53 -1.59
C PRO A 106 11.18 -5.11 -1.25
N PRO A 107 10.11 -5.00 -0.45
CA PRO A 107 9.43 -3.72 -0.21
C PRO A 107 10.32 -2.67 0.46
N ILE A 108 11.39 -3.11 1.14
CA ILE A 108 12.38 -2.22 1.76
C ILE A 108 13.06 -1.27 0.77
N ILE A 109 13.29 -1.71 -0.47
CA ILE A 109 13.95 -0.88 -1.49
C ILE A 109 13.05 0.27 -1.92
N PHE A 110 11.74 0.03 -2.04
CA PHE A 110 10.77 1.09 -2.37
C PHE A 110 10.69 2.12 -1.26
N VAL A 111 10.56 1.66 -0.02
CA VAL A 111 10.48 2.57 1.14
C VAL A 111 11.75 3.43 1.24
N ALA A 112 12.94 2.83 1.11
CA ALA A 112 14.19 3.59 1.11
C ALA A 112 14.26 4.58 -0.06
N SER A 113 13.83 4.17 -1.25
CA SER A 113 13.77 5.03 -2.44
C SER A 113 12.79 6.20 -2.26
N ASP A 114 11.64 5.98 -1.65
CA ASP A 114 10.62 7.01 -1.40
C ASP A 114 11.17 8.09 -0.46
N PHE A 115 11.78 7.68 0.66
CA PHE A 115 12.40 8.64 1.59
C PHE A 115 13.60 9.35 0.97
N ALA A 116 14.40 8.67 0.15
CA ALA A 116 15.49 9.31 -0.58
C ALA A 116 14.97 10.35 -1.58
N ALA A 117 13.90 10.04 -2.31
CA ALA A 117 13.27 10.97 -3.24
C ALA A 117 12.70 12.18 -2.51
N VAL A 118 11.99 11.98 -1.40
CA VAL A 118 11.46 13.05 -0.55
C VAL A 118 12.59 13.96 -0.04
N LEU A 119 13.70 13.39 0.44
CA LEU A 119 14.88 14.16 0.86
C LEU A 119 15.49 14.98 -0.28
N LEU A 120 15.64 14.40 -1.47
CA LEU A 120 16.16 15.12 -2.64
C LEU A 120 15.25 16.29 -3.04
N TYR A 121 13.93 16.10 -2.96
CA TYR A 121 12.98 17.16 -3.26
C TYR A 121 12.99 18.28 -2.21
N LEU A 122 13.07 17.92 -0.91
CA LEU A 122 13.24 18.89 0.17
C LEU A 122 14.54 19.69 0.01
N LEU A 123 15.63 19.03 -0.38
CA LEU A 123 16.90 19.68 -0.68
C LEU A 123 16.77 20.66 -1.86
N TYR A 124 16.07 20.26 -2.93
CA TYR A 124 15.80 21.14 -4.06
C TYR A 124 15.02 22.40 -3.63
N ILE A 125 14.00 22.24 -2.79
CA ILE A 125 13.24 23.38 -2.24
C ILE A 125 14.12 24.28 -1.36
N ASP A 126 14.97 23.70 -0.50
CA ASP A 126 15.85 24.49 0.37
C ASP A 126 16.87 25.32 -0.43
N LEU A 127 17.45 24.73 -1.49
CA LEU A 127 18.37 25.44 -2.38
C LEU A 127 17.69 26.59 -3.14
N GLN A 128 16.42 26.43 -3.53
CA GLN A 128 15.64 27.50 -4.17
C GLN A 128 15.27 28.62 -3.19
N ASN A 129 14.93 28.25 -1.96
CA ASN A 129 14.49 29.22 -0.94
C ASN A 129 15.68 29.85 -0.16
N GLY A 130 16.89 29.31 -0.28
CA GLY A 130 18.09 29.77 0.44
C GLY A 130 17.99 29.59 1.96
N GLY A 131 17.15 28.67 2.43
CA GLY A 131 16.65 28.65 3.80
C GLY A 131 17.54 27.95 4.84
N GLY A 132 18.53 27.15 4.42
CA GLY A 132 19.47 26.46 5.30
C GLY A 132 18.83 25.47 6.31
N TRP A 133 17.54 25.18 6.18
CA TRP A 133 16.79 24.35 7.12
C TRP A 133 16.83 22.87 6.76
N PHE A 134 17.36 22.51 5.59
CA PHE A 134 17.41 21.12 5.14
C PHE A 134 18.19 20.23 6.11
N LEU A 135 19.42 20.61 6.47
CA LEU A 135 20.27 19.79 7.34
C LEU A 135 19.86 19.82 8.82
N SER A 136 19.36 20.96 9.29
CA SER A 136 18.97 21.14 10.70
C SER A 136 17.60 20.51 11.01
N PHE A 137 16.66 20.57 10.06
CA PHE A 137 15.27 20.15 10.27
C PHE A 137 14.84 19.01 9.34
N ALA A 138 14.91 19.20 8.03
CA ALA A 138 14.28 18.27 7.07
C ALA A 138 14.95 16.88 7.09
N PHE A 139 16.27 16.84 7.08
CA PHE A 139 17.07 15.61 7.06
C PHE A 139 16.84 14.73 8.30
N PRO A 140 17.02 15.24 9.54
CA PRO A 140 16.79 14.44 10.74
C PRO A 140 15.33 14.02 10.92
N VAL A 141 14.34 14.87 10.59
CA VAL A 141 12.92 14.52 10.70
C VAL A 141 12.55 13.39 9.73
N THR A 142 12.91 13.56 8.46
CA THR A 142 12.56 12.61 7.39
C THR A 142 13.39 11.33 7.52
N GLY A 143 14.66 11.45 7.90
CA GLY A 143 15.55 10.31 8.14
C GLY A 143 15.12 9.46 9.34
N ALA A 144 14.69 10.07 10.45
CA ALA A 144 14.16 9.34 11.60
C ALA A 144 12.87 8.60 11.24
N LEU A 145 11.93 9.24 10.54
CA LEU A 145 10.70 8.59 10.07
C LEU A 145 11.02 7.45 9.09
N GLY A 146 11.94 7.70 8.16
CA GLY A 146 12.41 6.71 7.20
C GLY A 146 13.03 5.49 7.88
N LEU A 147 13.84 5.70 8.92
CA LEU A 147 14.43 4.62 9.70
C LEU A 147 13.36 3.80 10.44
N ILE A 148 12.35 4.45 11.04
CA ILE A 148 11.23 3.78 11.69
C ILE A 148 10.45 2.93 10.67
N CYS A 149 10.06 3.51 9.53
CA CYS A 149 9.33 2.82 8.47
C CYS A 149 10.14 1.65 7.89
N CYS A 150 11.42 1.85 7.57
CA CYS A 150 12.31 0.80 7.09
C CYS A 150 12.44 -0.32 8.13
N ALA A 151 12.61 -0.01 9.42
CA ALA A 151 12.69 -1.02 10.48
C ALA A 151 11.40 -1.85 10.56
N VAL A 152 10.23 -1.19 10.55
CA VAL A 152 8.92 -1.86 10.58
C VAL A 152 8.75 -2.78 9.37
N VAL A 153 9.06 -2.30 8.17
CA VAL A 153 8.93 -3.06 6.93
C VAL A 153 9.89 -4.25 6.93
N THR A 154 11.14 -4.05 7.36
CA THR A 154 12.14 -5.12 7.49
C THR A 154 11.68 -6.20 8.47
N LEU A 155 11.20 -5.79 9.65
CA LEU A 155 10.68 -6.69 10.67
C LEU A 155 9.46 -7.46 10.16
N CYS A 156 8.52 -6.79 9.48
CA CYS A 156 7.33 -7.44 8.90
C CYS A 156 7.66 -8.42 7.78
N CYS A 157 8.71 -8.16 6.99
CA CYS A 157 9.15 -9.06 5.92
C CYS A 157 9.94 -10.27 6.45
N TYR A 158 10.74 -10.09 7.50
CA TYR A 158 11.61 -11.15 8.02
C TYR A 158 10.94 -11.99 9.11
N ILE A 159 10.06 -11.39 9.92
CA ILE A 159 9.40 -12.04 11.05
C ILE A 159 7.92 -12.32 10.70
N ARG A 160 7.58 -13.59 10.49
CA ARG A 160 6.19 -14.04 10.20
C ARG A 160 5.27 -14.15 11.42
N ARG A 161 5.78 -13.97 12.66
CA ARG A 161 5.01 -14.10 13.90
C ARG A 161 5.33 -12.96 14.87
N GLY A 162 4.29 -12.30 15.39
CA GLY A 162 4.46 -11.24 16.41
C GLY A 162 4.21 -9.83 15.92
N TYR A 163 3.38 -9.64 14.89
CA TYR A 163 2.98 -8.31 14.38
C TYR A 163 2.56 -7.32 15.48
N LEU A 164 1.90 -7.78 16.54
CA LEU A 164 1.52 -6.92 17.67
C LEU A 164 2.72 -6.29 18.40
N TYR A 165 3.86 -7.00 18.52
CA TYR A 165 5.09 -6.42 19.09
C TYR A 165 5.71 -5.40 18.13
N ILE A 166 5.69 -5.68 16.83
CA ILE A 166 6.26 -4.79 15.80
C ILE A 166 5.46 -3.47 15.76
N PHE A 167 4.13 -3.56 15.68
CA PHE A 167 3.26 -2.38 15.67
C PHE A 167 3.25 -1.64 17.02
N GLY A 168 3.33 -2.36 18.14
CA GLY A 168 3.45 -1.75 19.47
C GLY A 168 4.74 -0.95 19.65
N GLY A 169 5.88 -1.50 19.19
CA GLY A 169 7.14 -0.77 19.17
C GLY A 169 7.11 0.42 18.20
N ALA A 170 6.52 0.24 17.01
CA ALA A 170 6.39 1.29 16.00
C ALA A 170 5.57 2.49 16.50
N THR A 171 4.46 2.24 17.19
CA THR A 171 3.61 3.32 17.74
C THR A 171 4.33 4.13 18.81
N ILE A 172 5.10 3.48 19.70
CA ILE A 172 5.94 4.18 20.69
C ILE A 172 7.04 5.00 19.98
N ALA A 173 7.69 4.44 18.95
CA ALA A 173 8.71 5.13 18.17
C ALA A 173 8.14 6.35 17.42
N LEU A 174 6.92 6.26 16.88
CA LEU A 174 6.21 7.40 16.29
C LEU A 174 5.92 8.48 17.33
N GLY A 175 5.57 8.09 18.57
CA GLY A 175 5.43 9.02 19.68
C GLY A 175 6.72 9.80 19.91
N LEU A 176 7.85 9.11 20.05
CA LEU A 176 9.17 9.73 20.21
C LEU A 176 9.54 10.64 19.04
N TRP A 177 9.17 10.26 17.82
CA TRP A 177 9.40 11.07 16.62
C TRP A 177 8.64 12.42 16.67
N THR A 178 7.44 12.47 17.25
CA THR A 178 6.73 13.75 17.43
C THR A 178 7.45 14.68 18.42
N CYS A 179 8.06 14.12 19.48
CA CYS A 179 8.91 14.90 20.40
C CYS A 179 10.17 15.42 19.72
N LEU A 180 10.76 14.58 18.86
CA LEU A 180 11.91 14.97 18.05
C LEU A 180 11.58 16.16 17.14
N ILE A 181 10.42 16.15 16.45
CA ILE A 181 10.00 17.28 15.62
C ILE A 181 9.93 18.57 16.44
N GLU A 182 9.29 18.55 17.60
CA GLU A 182 9.15 19.76 18.43
C GLU A 182 10.51 20.28 18.91
N LEU A 183 11.39 19.39 19.35
CA LEU A 183 12.77 19.76 19.72
C LEU A 183 13.52 20.40 18.55
N LEU A 184 13.37 19.86 17.34
CA LEU A 184 14.02 20.41 16.15
C LEU A 184 13.42 21.74 15.69
N ILE A 185 12.13 21.97 15.94
CA ILE A 185 11.49 23.27 15.71
C ILE A 185 12.10 24.32 16.64
N TRP A 186 12.25 24.00 17.93
CA TRP A 186 12.87 24.90 18.90
C TRP A 186 14.31 25.24 18.52
N VAL A 187 15.10 24.25 18.14
CA VAL A 187 16.52 24.44 17.75
C VAL A 187 16.64 25.21 16.44
N THR A 188 15.85 24.87 15.42
CA THR A 188 16.03 25.42 14.06
C THR A 188 15.37 26.79 13.88
N PHE A 189 14.16 26.97 14.41
CA PHE A 189 13.37 28.19 14.20
C PHE A 189 13.32 29.10 15.42
N GLY A 190 13.80 28.66 16.60
CA GLY A 190 13.76 29.45 17.83
C GLY A 190 12.33 29.73 18.35
N ILE A 191 11.33 29.05 17.79
CA ILE A 191 9.92 29.24 18.14
C ILE A 191 9.64 28.43 19.40
N VAL A 192 9.54 29.09 20.54
CA VAL A 192 9.17 28.46 21.80
C VAL A 192 7.66 28.26 21.83
N SER A 193 7.18 27.16 21.23
CA SER A 193 5.81 26.69 21.37
C SER A 193 5.65 25.88 22.67
N PRO A 194 4.49 25.93 23.35
CA PRO A 194 4.25 25.06 24.49
C PRO A 194 4.22 23.59 24.04
N VAL A 195 4.88 22.70 24.80
CA VAL A 195 5.05 21.23 24.54
C VAL A 195 3.74 20.43 24.60
N PHE A 196 2.60 21.11 24.49
CA PHE A 196 1.29 20.51 24.69
C PHE A 196 0.93 19.52 23.58
N TRP A 197 1.27 19.84 22.33
CA TRP A 197 0.89 19.00 21.19
C TRP A 197 1.70 17.70 21.16
N SER A 198 3.04 17.79 21.25
CA SER A 198 3.86 16.57 21.27
C SER A 198 3.61 15.72 22.51
N ALA A 199 3.44 16.33 23.70
CA ALA A 199 3.18 15.56 24.91
C ALA A 199 1.84 14.79 24.84
N CYS A 200 0.79 15.40 24.28
CA CYS A 200 -0.50 14.73 24.06
C CYS A 200 -0.38 13.57 23.06
N SER A 201 0.30 13.79 21.93
CA SER A 201 0.54 12.75 20.91
C SER A 201 1.39 11.61 21.46
N PHE A 202 2.47 11.93 22.16
CA PHE A 202 3.35 10.94 22.79
C PHE A 202 2.60 10.10 23.80
N THR A 203 1.85 10.73 24.71
CA THR A 203 1.10 10.01 25.76
C THR A 203 0.08 9.05 25.13
N THR A 204 -0.66 9.51 24.13
CA THR A 204 -1.67 8.69 23.44
C THR A 204 -1.03 7.50 22.73
N LEU A 205 0.04 7.74 21.96
CA LEU A 205 0.75 6.68 21.23
C LEU A 205 1.48 5.72 22.17
N PHE A 206 2.01 6.21 23.28
CA PHE A 206 2.64 5.39 24.31
C PHE A 206 1.64 4.44 24.97
N VAL A 207 0.46 4.93 25.37
CA VAL A 207 -0.59 4.10 25.97
C VAL A 207 -1.07 3.03 24.97
N ILE A 208 -1.32 3.42 23.71
CA ILE A 208 -1.74 2.47 22.66
C ILE A 208 -0.67 1.42 22.39
N GLY A 209 0.59 1.83 22.25
CA GLY A 209 1.70 0.91 22.00
C GLY A 209 1.94 -0.05 23.16
N MET A 210 1.86 0.44 24.40
CA MET A 210 1.96 -0.39 25.60
C MET A 210 0.82 -1.39 25.68
N LEU A 211 -0.43 -1.00 25.39
CA LEU A 211 -1.56 -1.91 25.33
C LEU A 211 -1.34 -3.03 24.28
N GLN A 212 -0.84 -2.68 23.10
CA GLN A 212 -0.51 -3.68 22.07
C GLN A 212 0.56 -4.67 22.53
N ILE A 213 1.60 -4.21 23.22
CA ILE A 213 2.65 -5.06 23.77
C ILE A 213 2.10 -5.97 24.87
N VAL A 214 1.28 -5.44 25.79
CA VAL A 214 0.65 -6.24 26.87
C VAL A 214 -0.25 -7.33 26.27
N ILE A 215 -1.07 -7.01 25.28
CA ILE A 215 -1.90 -7.99 24.56
C ILE A 215 -1.02 -9.06 23.89
N ALA A 216 0.16 -8.69 23.41
CA ALA A 216 1.10 -9.61 22.79
C ALA A 216 1.80 -10.55 23.79
N ILE A 217 2.00 -10.12 25.05
CA ILE A 217 2.56 -10.93 26.15
C ILE A 217 1.52 -11.91 26.70
N VAL A 218 0.28 -11.45 26.89
CA VAL A 218 -0.77 -12.23 27.56
C VAL A 218 -1.45 -13.19 26.56
N LYS A 219 -1.00 -14.44 26.52
CA LYS A 219 -1.54 -15.53 25.68
C LYS A 219 -3.08 -15.65 25.69
N PRO A 220 -3.79 -15.65 26.84
CA PRO A 220 -5.25 -15.82 26.83
C PRO A 220 -6.01 -14.65 26.18
N LEU A 221 -5.49 -13.42 26.29
CA LEU A 221 -6.06 -12.23 25.64
C LEU A 221 -5.89 -12.30 24.11
N LYS A 222 -4.71 -12.73 23.66
CA LYS A 222 -4.42 -12.96 22.24
C LYS A 222 -5.34 -14.02 21.62
N GLU A 223 -5.63 -15.09 22.34
CA GLU A 223 -6.55 -16.15 21.89
C GLU A 223 -8.01 -15.68 21.89
N SER A 224 -8.43 -14.91 22.90
CA SER A 224 -9.77 -14.32 22.93
C SER A 224 -10.00 -13.31 21.79
N LEU A 225 -8.99 -12.49 21.46
CA LEU A 225 -9.06 -11.57 20.33
C LEU A 225 -9.11 -12.32 18.99
N ARG A 226 -8.31 -13.38 18.83
CA ARG A 226 -8.34 -14.23 17.63
C ARG A 226 -9.72 -14.87 17.43
N LYS A 227 -10.36 -15.34 18.51
CA LYS A 227 -11.72 -15.90 18.47
C LYS A 227 -12.79 -14.86 18.13
N LYS A 228 -12.67 -13.62 18.62
CA LYS A 228 -13.64 -12.55 18.34
C LYS A 228 -13.48 -11.89 16.96
N PHE A 229 -12.25 -11.75 16.47
CA PHE A 229 -11.98 -11.07 15.20
C PHE A 229 -11.87 -12.01 13.99
N PHE A 230 -12.07 -13.32 14.16
CA PHE A 230 -12.03 -14.33 13.08
C PHE A 230 -10.84 -14.20 12.11
N LEU A 231 -9.68 -13.74 12.60
CA LEU A 231 -8.44 -13.66 11.83
C LEU A 231 -7.85 -15.08 11.74
N GLY A 232 -8.33 -15.83 10.73
CA GLY A 232 -7.84 -17.14 10.30
C GLY A 232 -6.53 -17.04 9.52
#